data_AF-A0AA47P735-F1
#
_entry.id   AF-A0AA47P735-F1
#
_cell.length_a   1.000
_cell.length_b   1.000
_cell.length_c   1.000
_cell.angle_alpha   90.00
_cell.angle_beta   90.00
_cell.angle_gamma   90.00
#
_symmetry.space_group_name_H-M   'P 1'
#
loop_
_entity.id
_entity.type
_entity.pdbx_description
1 polymer ?
#
loop_
_entity_poly.entity_id
_entity_poly.type
_entity_poly.pdbx_seq_one_letter_code
_entity_poly.pdbx_strand_id
1 'polypeptide(L)'
;MCNNECDADTEELAHPPELMFDFEGRNPTTFWQSSSWKKHPKPLLVNITLSWNKTIELTEDIILTFESGRPEQMVLEKSLDYGRTWTPYQFYATDCLDAFTMEPKTVQDLTQHTLLDIICTEDYSRGYVWKNDKTVRFEIMDRFALFAGPRLHNMASLYGQLDTTKNLRDFFTITDLRVRLLRPATGATMVDENNLSRYFYAISDIKVQGR
;
A
#
# COMPACT_ATOMS: atom_id res chain seq x y z
N MET A 1 11.56 -1.20 -28.44
CA MET A 1 10.22 -0.72 -28.85
C MET A 1 9.28 -1.05 -27.71
N CYS A 2 8.74 -0.04 -27.04
CA CYS A 2 7.66 -0.20 -26.06
C CYS A 2 6.34 -0.06 -26.84
N ASN A 3 5.88 -1.14 -27.47
CA ASN A 3 4.67 -1.16 -28.31
C ASN A 3 3.43 -1.61 -27.53
N ASN A 4 3.45 -1.57 -26.20
CA ASN A 4 2.28 -1.89 -25.40
C ASN A 4 1.46 -0.61 -25.27
N GLU A 5 0.36 -0.56 -26.01
CA GLU A 5 -0.62 0.52 -25.97
C GLU A 5 -1.66 0.23 -24.89
N CYS A 6 -2.14 1.27 -24.22
CA CYS A 6 -3.28 1.20 -23.31
C CYS A 6 -4.42 1.97 -23.96
N ASP A 7 -5.51 1.28 -24.23
CA ASP A 7 -6.70 1.82 -24.88
C ASP A 7 -7.94 1.42 -24.07
N ALA A 8 -8.67 2.42 -23.58
CA ALA A 8 -9.85 2.21 -22.74
C ALA A 8 -11.06 1.69 -23.53
N ASP A 9 -11.08 1.90 -24.85
CA ASP A 9 -12.18 1.47 -25.73
C ASP A 9 -11.99 0.03 -26.25
N THR A 10 -10.79 -0.54 -26.08
CA THR A 10 -10.44 -1.89 -26.50
C THR A 10 -10.25 -2.79 -25.27
N GLU A 11 -11.15 -3.75 -25.06
CA GLU A 11 -11.18 -4.63 -23.87
C GLU A 11 -9.83 -5.31 -23.57
N GLU A 12 -9.12 -5.77 -24.60
CA GLU A 12 -7.80 -6.45 -24.45
C GLU A 12 -6.64 -5.51 -24.06
N LEU A 13 -6.82 -4.19 -24.22
CA LEU A 13 -5.82 -3.15 -23.93
C LEU A 13 -6.25 -2.23 -22.77
N ALA A 14 -7.43 -2.48 -22.20
CA ALA A 14 -7.98 -1.70 -21.11
C ALA A 14 -7.45 -2.20 -19.77
N HIS A 15 -7.12 -1.24 -18.89
CA HIS A 15 -6.59 -1.51 -17.55
C HIS A 15 -7.45 -0.84 -16.46
N PRO A 16 -8.74 -1.20 -16.34
CA PRO A 16 -9.66 -0.50 -15.47
C PRO A 16 -9.46 -0.90 -13.99
N PRO A 17 -9.99 -0.12 -13.02
CA PRO A 17 -9.73 -0.33 -11.59
C PRO A 17 -10.19 -1.68 -11.04
N GLU A 18 -11.19 -2.31 -11.66
CA GLU A 18 -11.75 -3.61 -11.25
C GLU A 18 -10.71 -4.73 -11.30
N LEU A 19 -9.67 -4.58 -12.14
CA LEU A 19 -8.56 -5.53 -12.22
C LEU A 19 -7.66 -5.55 -10.98
N MET A 20 -7.83 -4.63 -10.02
CA MET A 20 -7.13 -4.70 -8.72
C MET A 20 -7.78 -5.68 -7.74
N PHE A 21 -8.94 -6.26 -8.08
CA PHE A 21 -9.73 -7.14 -7.20
C PHE A 21 -10.27 -8.38 -7.92
N ASP A 22 -9.74 -8.69 -9.11
CA ASP A 22 -10.16 -9.86 -9.85
C ASP A 22 -9.48 -11.13 -9.29
N PHE A 23 -9.68 -12.27 -9.96
CA PHE A 23 -9.08 -13.51 -9.51
C PHE A 23 -7.58 -13.52 -9.78
N GLU A 24 -6.78 -13.55 -8.71
CA GLU A 24 -5.33 -13.71 -8.78
C GLU A 24 -4.89 -14.99 -9.51
N GLY A 25 -3.66 -14.97 -10.07
CA GLY A 25 -3.04 -16.14 -10.69
C GLY A 25 -3.44 -16.38 -12.15
N ARG A 26 -4.12 -15.39 -12.76
CA ARG A 26 -4.30 -15.34 -14.22
C ARG A 26 -2.94 -15.23 -14.92
N ASN A 27 -2.84 -15.84 -16.08
CA ASN A 27 -1.67 -15.75 -16.94
C ASN A 27 -2.14 -15.45 -18.38
N PRO A 28 -1.91 -14.24 -18.92
CA PRO A 28 -1.14 -13.14 -18.33
C PRO A 28 -1.83 -12.49 -17.11
N THR A 29 -1.03 -11.87 -16.24
CA THR A 29 -1.51 -11.09 -15.09
C THR A 29 -2.34 -9.89 -15.58
N THR A 30 -3.51 -9.69 -14.98
CA THR A 30 -4.36 -8.51 -15.15
C THR A 30 -3.98 -7.43 -14.14
N PHE A 31 -4.14 -6.15 -14.52
CA PHE A 31 -3.79 -5.04 -13.63
C PHE A 31 -4.47 -3.75 -14.05
N TRP A 32 -4.79 -2.90 -13.07
CA TRP A 32 -5.09 -1.50 -13.30
C TRP A 32 -3.81 -0.74 -13.67
N GLN A 33 -3.91 0.30 -14.51
CA GLN A 33 -2.77 1.15 -14.89
C GLN A 33 -3.13 2.64 -14.88
N SER A 34 -2.23 3.47 -14.37
CA SER A 34 -2.34 4.93 -14.46
C SER A 34 -1.90 5.46 -15.83
N SER A 35 -2.21 6.73 -16.11
CA SER A 35 -1.49 7.45 -17.17
C SER A 35 0.01 7.52 -16.86
N SER A 36 0.85 7.57 -17.90
CA SER A 36 2.28 7.81 -17.74
C SER A 36 2.62 9.24 -17.27
N TRP A 37 3.83 9.43 -16.74
CA TRP A 37 4.30 10.68 -16.14
C TRP A 37 4.69 11.75 -17.18
N LYS A 38 3.92 11.90 -18.27
CA LYS A 38 4.17 12.85 -19.37
C LYS A 38 4.23 14.32 -18.94
N LYS A 39 3.74 14.65 -17.74
CA LYS A 39 3.70 16.02 -17.19
C LYS A 39 4.89 16.34 -16.26
N HIS A 40 5.90 15.47 -16.18
CA HIS A 40 7.13 15.75 -15.42
C HIS A 40 7.69 17.15 -15.75
N PRO A 41 8.13 17.94 -14.75
CA PRO A 41 8.36 17.59 -13.34
C PRO A 41 7.12 17.71 -12.43
N LYS A 42 5.92 18.02 -12.95
CA LYS A 42 4.71 18.03 -12.10
C LYS A 42 4.47 16.62 -11.54
N PRO A 43 4.31 16.43 -10.21
CA PRO A 43 4.14 15.11 -9.62
C PRO A 43 2.99 14.30 -10.23
N LEU A 44 3.21 13.00 -10.42
CA LEU A 44 2.17 12.04 -10.81
C LEU A 44 1.47 11.53 -9.55
N LEU A 45 0.45 12.26 -9.11
CA LEU A 45 -0.33 11.92 -7.91
C LEU A 45 -1.56 11.09 -8.29
N VAL A 46 -1.76 9.95 -7.63
CA VAL A 46 -2.95 9.10 -7.80
C VAL A 46 -3.49 8.68 -6.43
N ASN A 47 -4.81 8.80 -6.24
CA ASN A 47 -5.49 8.32 -5.04
C ASN A 47 -6.40 7.14 -5.41
N ILE A 48 -6.23 6.01 -4.74
CA ILE A 48 -7.13 4.86 -4.84
C ILE A 48 -7.87 4.76 -3.51
N THR A 49 -9.19 4.84 -3.56
CA THR A 49 -10.04 4.81 -2.35
C THR A 49 -10.89 3.56 -2.35
N LEU A 50 -10.82 2.80 -1.26
CA LEU A 50 -11.59 1.59 -1.02
C LEU A 50 -12.62 1.90 0.06
N SER A 51 -13.90 1.80 -0.28
CA SER A 51 -15.00 2.19 0.59
C SER A 51 -15.96 1.02 0.77
N TRP A 52 -16.15 0.56 2.01
CA TRP A 52 -17.02 -0.59 2.29
C TRP A 52 -18.43 -0.18 2.72
N ASN A 53 -18.67 1.10 2.99
CA ASN A 53 -19.92 1.59 3.57
C ASN A 53 -20.35 0.81 4.84
N LYS A 54 -19.35 0.26 5.54
CA LYS A 54 -19.49 -0.56 6.73
C LYS A 54 -18.18 -0.46 7.52
N THR A 55 -18.28 -0.56 8.83
CA THR A 55 -17.13 -0.76 9.72
C THR A 55 -16.62 -2.19 9.60
N ILE A 56 -15.32 -2.36 9.37
CA ILE A 56 -14.63 -3.65 9.22
C ILE A 56 -13.45 -3.68 10.20
N GLU A 57 -13.26 -4.81 10.88
CA GLU A 57 -12.05 -5.11 11.64
C GLU A 57 -11.08 -5.94 10.80
N LEU A 58 -9.89 -5.43 10.56
CA LEU A 58 -8.86 -6.11 9.77
C LEU A 58 -8.29 -7.31 10.54
N THR A 59 -8.07 -8.41 9.82
CA THR A 59 -7.62 -9.69 10.41
C THR A 59 -6.31 -10.21 9.84
N GLU A 60 -5.92 -9.76 8.65
CA GLU A 60 -4.64 -10.09 8.01
C GLU A 60 -3.97 -8.82 7.47
N ASP A 61 -2.72 -8.96 7.01
CA ASP A 61 -1.99 -7.87 6.36
C ASP A 61 -2.76 -7.28 5.18
N ILE A 62 -2.63 -5.98 4.97
CA ILE A 62 -3.05 -5.37 3.70
C ILE A 62 -1.88 -5.53 2.73
N ILE A 63 -2.12 -6.14 1.57
CA ILE A 63 -1.09 -6.41 0.58
C ILE A 63 -1.49 -5.75 -0.74
N LEU A 64 -0.60 -4.91 -1.27
CA LEU A 64 -0.73 -4.32 -2.60
C LEU A 64 0.33 -4.95 -3.51
N THR A 65 -0.08 -5.53 -4.62
CA THR A 65 0.82 -6.13 -5.61
C THR A 65 0.88 -5.25 -6.85
N PHE A 66 2.07 -4.75 -7.16
CA PHE A 66 2.31 -3.87 -8.31
C PHE A 66 2.77 -4.66 -9.53
N GLU A 67 2.16 -4.44 -10.69
CA GLU A 67 2.74 -4.91 -11.95
C GLU A 67 3.89 -3.97 -12.39
N SER A 68 3.79 -2.68 -12.08
CA SER A 68 4.90 -1.72 -12.27
C SER A 68 6.02 -1.94 -11.23
N GLY A 69 7.00 -1.04 -11.18
CA GLY A 69 7.82 -0.93 -9.97
C GLY A 69 6.98 -0.39 -8.80
N ARG A 70 7.35 -0.75 -7.57
CA ARG A 70 6.72 -0.20 -6.35
C ARG A 70 7.00 1.30 -6.23
N PRO A 71 6.06 2.11 -5.71
CA PRO A 71 6.22 3.56 -5.61
C PRO A 71 7.46 3.97 -4.83
N GLU A 72 8.09 5.07 -5.23
CA GLU A 72 9.17 5.68 -4.42
C GLU A 72 8.63 6.45 -3.23
N GLN A 73 7.39 6.94 -3.32
CA GLN A 73 6.68 7.61 -2.23
C GLN A 73 5.20 7.24 -2.31
N MET A 74 4.67 6.69 -1.22
CA MET A 74 3.24 6.45 -1.04
C MET A 74 2.82 6.54 0.43
N VAL A 75 1.54 6.79 0.66
CA VAL A 75 0.93 6.81 1.99
C VAL A 75 -0.30 5.93 1.97
N LEU A 76 -0.40 5.01 2.92
CA LEU A 76 -1.64 4.33 3.24
C LEU A 76 -2.35 5.15 4.31
N GLU A 77 -3.60 5.52 4.05
CA GLU A 77 -4.46 6.22 4.98
C GLU A 77 -5.72 5.40 5.25
N LYS A 78 -6.36 5.66 6.38
CA LYS A 78 -7.62 5.04 6.75
C LYS A 78 -8.64 6.09 7.20
N SER A 79 -9.90 5.71 7.14
CA SER A 79 -11.02 6.44 7.73
C SER A 79 -11.79 5.53 8.70
N LEU A 80 -12.40 6.15 9.71
CA LEU A 80 -13.32 5.52 10.66
C LEU A 80 -14.74 6.11 10.56
N ASP A 81 -14.94 7.12 9.72
CA ASP A 81 -16.15 7.93 9.66
C ASP A 81 -16.69 8.08 8.23
N TYR A 82 -16.55 7.01 7.44
CA TYR A 82 -17.08 6.89 6.09
C TYR A 82 -16.47 7.93 5.13
N GLY A 83 -15.15 8.09 5.20
CA GLY A 83 -14.36 8.93 4.31
C GLY A 83 -14.42 10.43 4.60
N ARG A 84 -15.05 10.85 5.72
CA ARG A 84 -15.15 12.27 6.11
C ARG A 84 -13.81 12.81 6.59
N THR A 85 -13.12 12.04 7.42
CA THR A 85 -11.76 12.33 7.87
C THR A 85 -10.82 11.18 7.53
N TRP A 86 -9.54 11.51 7.38
CA TRP A 86 -8.49 10.60 6.95
C TRP A 86 -7.29 10.75 7.86
N THR A 87 -6.78 9.63 8.35
CA THR A 87 -5.56 9.58 9.16
C THR A 87 -4.51 8.72 8.47
N PRO A 88 -3.23 9.12 8.48
CA PRO A 88 -2.15 8.24 8.02
C PRO A 88 -2.15 6.92 8.78
N TYR A 89 -1.94 5.83 8.06
CA TYR A 89 -1.84 4.48 8.59
C TYR A 89 -0.41 3.95 8.50
N GLN A 90 0.28 4.21 7.39
CA GLN A 90 1.72 3.98 7.23
C GLN A 90 2.29 4.81 6.07
N PHE A 91 3.53 5.26 6.20
CA PHE A 91 4.28 5.94 5.15
C PHE A 91 5.29 4.99 4.52
N TYR A 92 5.50 5.13 3.22
CA TYR A 92 6.46 4.33 2.46
C TYR A 92 7.27 5.26 1.56
N ALA A 93 8.60 5.22 1.68
CA ALA A 93 9.48 6.05 0.87
C ALA A 93 10.80 5.35 0.56
N THR A 94 11.49 5.73 -0.52
CA THR A 94 12.89 5.33 -0.72
C THR A 94 13.84 5.96 0.29
N ASP A 95 13.48 7.16 0.76
CA ASP A 95 14.15 7.94 1.80
C ASP A 95 13.06 8.60 2.64
N CYS A 96 12.82 8.07 3.84
CA CYS A 96 11.77 8.51 4.76
C CYS A 96 12.05 9.92 5.33
N LEU A 97 13.33 10.26 5.52
CA LEU A 97 13.73 11.54 6.09
C LEU A 97 13.49 12.66 5.07
N ASP A 98 13.85 12.46 3.80
CA ASP A 98 13.60 13.40 2.71
C ASP A 98 12.10 13.52 2.39
N ALA A 99 11.40 12.39 2.26
CA ALA A 99 10.02 12.38 1.79
C ALA A 99 9.01 12.91 2.82
N PHE A 100 9.20 12.54 4.09
CA PHE A 100 8.20 12.75 5.14
C PHE A 100 8.77 13.30 6.44
N THR A 101 10.07 13.63 6.49
CA THR A 101 10.74 14.09 7.73
C THR A 101 10.60 13.09 8.89
N MET A 102 10.64 11.79 8.56
CA MET A 102 10.51 10.70 9.53
C MET A 102 11.76 9.82 9.51
N GLU A 103 12.21 9.39 10.69
CA GLU A 103 13.22 8.33 10.79
C GLU A 103 12.66 7.01 10.23
N PRO A 104 13.41 6.28 9.39
CA PRO A 104 12.96 5.00 8.88
C PRO A 104 12.85 3.98 10.01
N LYS A 105 11.72 3.28 10.07
CA LYS A 105 11.47 2.18 11.00
C LYS A 105 10.81 1.02 10.28
N THR A 106 11.01 -0.16 10.84
CA THR A 106 10.30 -1.38 10.47
C THR A 106 9.28 -1.73 11.55
N VAL A 107 8.34 -2.63 11.24
CA VAL A 107 7.37 -3.06 12.26
C VAL A 107 8.06 -3.86 13.39
N GLN A 108 9.23 -4.43 13.12
CA GLN A 108 10.06 -5.16 14.09
C GLN A 108 10.68 -4.23 15.14
N ASP A 109 10.76 -2.93 14.86
CA ASP A 109 11.21 -1.92 15.83
C ASP A 109 10.09 -1.51 16.81
N LEU A 110 8.86 -1.96 16.57
CA LEU A 110 7.72 -1.67 17.43
C LEU A 110 7.67 -2.61 18.64
N THR A 111 7.06 -2.11 19.70
CA THR A 111 6.81 -2.83 20.96
C THR A 111 5.33 -2.83 21.26
N GLN A 112 4.89 -3.58 22.27
CA GLN A 112 3.50 -3.53 22.74
C GLN A 112 3.03 -2.11 23.08
N HIS A 113 3.93 -1.24 23.56
CA HIS A 113 3.62 0.14 23.93
C HIS A 113 3.56 1.09 22.74
N THR A 114 4.30 0.80 21.67
CA THR A 114 4.42 1.63 20.46
C THR A 114 3.70 1.02 19.27
N LEU A 115 2.88 -0.01 19.48
CA LEU A 115 2.17 -0.73 18.42
C LEU A 115 1.26 0.17 17.59
N LEU A 116 0.73 1.25 18.16
CA LEU A 116 -0.15 2.19 17.45
C LEU A 116 0.63 3.28 16.70
N ASP A 117 1.96 3.31 16.82
CA ASP A 117 2.78 4.32 16.17
C ASP A 117 2.66 4.17 14.65
N ILE A 118 2.46 5.31 13.99
CA ILE A 118 2.53 5.45 12.55
C ILE A 118 4.00 5.63 12.17
N ILE A 119 4.52 4.72 11.37
CA ILE A 119 5.93 4.69 10.96
C ILE A 119 6.07 5.02 9.48
N CYS A 120 7.30 5.36 9.09
CA CYS A 120 7.74 5.35 7.70
C CYS A 120 8.71 4.19 7.49
N THR A 121 8.45 3.33 6.52
CA THR A 121 9.33 2.21 6.15
C THR A 121 9.91 2.41 4.76
N GLU A 122 11.13 1.92 4.57
CA GLU A 122 11.85 1.94 3.29
C GLU A 122 11.94 0.55 2.63
N ASP A 123 11.45 -0.49 3.31
CA ASP A 123 11.57 -1.90 2.87
C ASP A 123 10.87 -2.16 1.53
N TYR A 124 9.79 -1.44 1.26
CA TYR A 124 8.95 -1.66 0.09
C TYR A 124 9.16 -0.68 -1.06
N SER A 125 10.02 0.34 -0.89
CA SER A 125 10.17 1.42 -1.86
C SER A 125 11.56 1.43 -2.51
N ARG A 126 12.57 0.87 -1.85
CA ARG A 126 13.95 0.76 -2.38
C ARG A 126 14.04 -0.27 -3.52
N GLY A 127 13.63 0.15 -4.71
CA GLY A 127 13.52 -0.70 -5.91
C GLY A 127 14.84 -1.33 -6.38
N TYR A 128 16.01 -0.80 -5.98
CA TYR A 128 17.32 -1.40 -6.31
C TYR A 128 17.67 -2.61 -5.43
N VAL A 129 17.12 -2.70 -4.21
CA VAL A 129 17.37 -3.82 -3.29
C VAL A 129 16.51 -5.02 -3.67
N TRP A 130 15.27 -4.75 -4.09
CA TRP A 130 14.22 -5.77 -4.28
C TRP A 130 13.59 -5.67 -5.66
N LYS A 131 14.41 -5.70 -6.72
CA LYS A 131 13.99 -5.42 -8.10
C LYS A 131 12.82 -6.27 -8.61
N ASN A 132 12.72 -7.51 -8.12
CA ASN A 132 11.68 -8.45 -8.53
C ASN A 132 10.51 -8.52 -7.54
N ASP A 133 10.62 -7.89 -6.37
CA ASP A 133 9.51 -7.82 -5.42
C ASP A 133 8.51 -6.76 -5.88
N LYS A 134 7.26 -7.17 -5.94
CA LYS A 134 6.13 -6.40 -6.41
C LYS A 134 5.20 -5.97 -5.28
N THR A 135 5.43 -6.46 -4.07
CA THR A 135 4.48 -6.31 -2.97
C THR A 135 4.85 -5.15 -2.04
N VAL A 136 3.83 -4.41 -1.61
CA VAL A 136 3.89 -3.47 -0.48
C VAL A 136 2.92 -3.98 0.57
N ARG A 137 3.34 -4.00 1.84
CA ARG A 137 2.52 -4.55 2.93
C ARG A 137 2.25 -3.52 4.02
N PHE A 138 1.11 -3.68 4.67
CA PHE A 138 0.85 -3.12 5.98
C PHE A 138 0.70 -4.29 6.97
N GLU A 139 1.64 -4.39 7.90
CA GLU A 139 1.96 -5.58 8.67
C GLU A 139 1.10 -5.69 9.93
N ILE A 140 -0.13 -6.15 9.76
CA ILE A 140 -1.10 -6.36 10.84
C ILE A 140 -0.71 -7.59 11.66
N MET A 141 -0.27 -8.65 11.00
CA MET A 141 0.08 -9.92 11.63
C MET A 141 1.30 -9.77 12.54
N ASP A 142 2.29 -8.96 12.15
CA ASP A 142 3.43 -8.64 13.00
C ASP A 142 3.03 -7.79 14.22
N ARG A 143 2.11 -6.84 14.05
CA ARG A 143 1.54 -6.08 15.19
C ARG A 143 0.76 -6.99 16.13
N PHE A 144 -0.02 -7.94 15.61
CA PHE A 144 -0.71 -8.94 16.42
C PHE A 144 0.25 -9.86 17.17
N ALA A 145 1.38 -10.22 16.55
CA ALA A 145 2.41 -11.05 17.17
C ALA A 145 3.01 -10.43 18.45
N LEU A 146 2.97 -9.10 18.59
CA LEU A 146 3.40 -8.42 19.81
C LEU A 146 2.59 -8.85 21.05
N PHE A 147 1.31 -9.21 20.89
CA PHE A 147 0.46 -9.71 21.99
C PHE A 147 0.26 -11.24 21.97
N ALA A 148 0.18 -11.82 20.77
CA ALA A 148 -0.14 -13.24 20.60
C ALA A 148 1.10 -14.15 20.47
N GLY A 149 2.29 -13.55 20.45
CA GLY A 149 3.56 -14.22 20.18
C GLY A 149 3.81 -14.46 18.69
N PRO A 150 5.06 -14.79 18.30
CA PRO A 150 5.50 -14.89 16.90
C PRO A 150 4.79 -15.99 16.09
N ARG A 151 4.21 -16.98 16.76
CA ARG A 151 3.41 -18.05 16.11
C ARG A 151 1.91 -17.83 16.23
N LEU A 152 1.48 -16.69 16.76
CA LEU A 152 0.08 -16.32 16.96
C LEU A 152 -0.73 -17.37 17.76
N HIS A 153 -0.08 -18.15 18.62
CA HIS A 153 -0.75 -19.17 19.43
C HIS A 153 -1.51 -18.57 20.63
N ASN A 154 -1.11 -17.40 21.12
CA ASN A 154 -1.74 -16.76 22.27
C ASN A 154 -2.81 -15.73 21.85
N MET A 155 -3.73 -16.13 20.97
CA MET A 155 -4.82 -15.25 20.50
C MET A 155 -5.71 -14.74 21.63
N ALA A 156 -5.87 -15.50 22.72
CA ALA A 156 -6.63 -15.07 23.89
C ALA A 156 -6.08 -13.79 24.52
N SER A 157 -4.75 -13.64 24.57
CA SER A 157 -4.09 -12.41 25.02
C SER A 157 -4.44 -11.22 24.12
N LEU A 158 -4.33 -11.39 22.79
CA LEU A 158 -4.66 -10.36 21.82
C LEU A 158 -6.13 -9.94 21.91
N TYR A 159 -7.07 -10.89 21.93
CA TYR A 159 -8.50 -10.59 22.04
C TYR A 159 -8.83 -9.87 23.36
N GLY A 160 -8.22 -10.29 24.47
CA GLY A 160 -8.37 -9.60 25.75
C GLY A 160 -7.91 -8.13 25.69
N GLN A 161 -6.81 -7.84 24.98
CA GLN A 161 -6.34 -6.46 24.77
C GLN A 161 -7.26 -5.66 23.85
N LEU A 162 -7.74 -6.25 22.75
CA LEU A 162 -8.68 -5.61 21.82
C LEU A 162 -10.03 -5.28 22.47
N ASP A 163 -10.53 -6.15 23.36
CA ASP A 163 -11.80 -5.93 24.07
C ASP A 163 -11.69 -4.83 25.13
N THR A 164 -10.53 -4.70 25.78
CA THR A 164 -10.32 -3.76 26.89
C THR A 164 -9.79 -2.41 26.43
N THR A 165 -9.10 -2.34 25.28
CA THR A 165 -8.40 -1.13 24.81
C THR A 165 -9.00 -0.60 23.52
N LYS A 166 -9.90 0.39 23.64
CA LYS A 166 -10.61 0.98 22.50
C LYS A 166 -9.68 1.47 21.39
N ASN A 167 -8.60 2.17 21.73
CA ASN A 167 -7.67 2.70 20.72
C ASN A 167 -6.95 1.59 19.94
N LEU A 168 -6.69 0.44 20.58
CA LEU A 168 -6.09 -0.71 19.91
C LEU A 168 -7.07 -1.33 18.91
N ARG A 169 -8.32 -1.53 19.31
CA ARG A 169 -9.36 -1.99 18.40
C ARG A 169 -9.58 -1.02 17.25
N ASP A 170 -9.78 0.26 17.56
CA ASP A 170 -10.01 1.32 16.58
C ASP A 170 -8.83 1.45 15.58
N PHE A 171 -7.60 1.05 15.96
CA PHE A 171 -6.46 1.00 15.05
C PHE A 171 -6.63 -0.05 13.94
N PHE A 172 -7.17 -1.23 14.23
CA PHE A 172 -7.43 -2.26 13.22
C PHE A 172 -8.82 -2.14 12.58
N THR A 173 -9.64 -1.21 13.06
CA THR A 173 -10.93 -0.87 12.45
C THR A 173 -10.77 0.14 11.32
N ILE A 174 -11.57 -0.04 10.26
CA ILE A 174 -11.68 0.87 9.11
C ILE A 174 -13.13 0.97 8.60
N THR A 175 -13.48 2.08 7.98
CA THR A 175 -14.62 2.19 7.04
C THR A 175 -14.14 2.34 5.60
N ASP A 176 -12.96 2.93 5.43
CA ASP A 176 -12.34 3.22 4.14
C ASP A 176 -10.81 3.15 4.25
N LEU A 177 -10.16 2.79 3.16
CA LEU A 177 -8.71 2.89 2.96
C LEU A 177 -8.45 3.81 1.77
N ARG A 178 -7.35 4.57 1.85
CA ARG A 178 -6.88 5.38 0.73
C ARG A 178 -5.39 5.18 0.52
N VAL A 179 -5.05 4.69 -0.66
CA VAL A 179 -3.68 4.57 -1.13
C VAL A 179 -3.35 5.85 -1.90
N ARG A 180 -2.45 6.67 -1.35
CA ARG A 180 -1.96 7.89 -1.98
C ARG A 180 -0.61 7.61 -2.61
N LEU A 181 -0.59 7.46 -3.92
CA LEU A 181 0.62 7.28 -4.72
C LEU A 181 1.17 8.67 -5.05
N LEU A 182 2.38 8.97 -4.57
CA LEU A 182 2.96 10.32 -4.65
C LEU A 182 4.09 10.42 -5.67
N ARG A 183 4.89 9.35 -5.81
CA ARG A 183 5.98 9.26 -6.80
C ARG A 183 6.14 7.83 -7.34
N PRO A 184 6.11 7.61 -8.66
CA PRO A 184 6.26 6.27 -9.24
C PRO A 184 7.68 5.76 -9.11
N ALA A 185 7.90 4.48 -9.39
CA ALA A 185 9.25 3.92 -9.48
C ALA A 185 10.04 4.63 -10.59
N THR A 186 11.18 5.24 -10.26
CA THR A 186 12.08 5.85 -11.24
C THR A 186 13.37 5.04 -11.44
N GLY A 187 13.68 4.13 -10.52
CA GLY A 187 14.83 3.24 -10.57
C GLY A 187 16.02 3.80 -9.78
N ALA A 188 17.23 3.35 -10.10
CA ALA A 188 18.45 3.82 -9.43
C ALA A 188 19.06 5.08 -10.07
N THR A 189 18.46 5.56 -11.17
CA THR A 189 18.97 6.69 -11.97
C THR A 189 17.97 7.83 -11.93
N MET A 190 18.44 9.03 -12.26
CA MET A 190 17.58 10.19 -12.49
C MET A 190 16.48 9.87 -13.52
N VAL A 191 15.36 10.58 -13.40
CA VAL A 191 14.25 10.50 -14.36
C VAL A 191 14.77 10.78 -15.77
N ASP A 192 14.53 9.86 -16.69
CA ASP A 192 14.83 10.04 -18.11
C ASP A 192 13.70 10.83 -18.78
N GLU A 193 13.91 12.13 -18.92
CA GLU A 193 12.95 13.07 -19.51
C GLU A 193 12.61 12.75 -20.98
N ASN A 194 13.49 12.03 -21.68
CA ASN A 194 13.23 11.63 -23.08
C ASN A 194 12.29 10.43 -23.18
N ASN A 195 12.03 9.72 -22.08
CA ASN A 195 11.24 8.50 -22.08
C ASN A 195 10.30 8.41 -20.86
N LEU A 196 9.48 9.44 -20.69
CA LEU A 196 8.52 9.55 -19.58
C LEU A 196 7.39 8.50 -19.62
N SER A 197 7.19 7.82 -20.76
CA SER A 197 6.18 6.75 -20.90
C SER A 197 6.49 5.54 -20.02
N ARG A 198 7.74 5.35 -19.58
CA ARG A 198 8.15 4.25 -18.70
C ARG A 198 7.73 4.42 -17.23
N TYR A 199 7.30 5.62 -16.83
CA TYR A 199 6.95 5.94 -15.45
C TYR A 199 5.44 6.02 -15.30
N PHE A 200 4.86 5.05 -14.61
CA PHE A 200 3.43 4.93 -14.33
C PHE A 200 3.25 4.01 -13.11
N TYR A 201 2.03 3.92 -12.61
CA TYR A 201 1.63 2.92 -11.64
C TYR A 201 0.83 1.83 -12.33
N ALA A 202 1.08 0.59 -11.95
CA ALA A 202 0.22 -0.53 -12.29
C ALA A 202 0.08 -1.46 -11.09
N ILE A 203 -1.16 -1.80 -10.73
CA ILE A 203 -1.52 -2.62 -9.56
C ILE A 203 -2.32 -3.81 -10.05
N SER A 204 -1.81 -5.01 -9.79
CA SER A 204 -2.43 -6.27 -10.19
C SER A 204 -3.38 -6.83 -9.13
N ASP A 205 -3.16 -6.51 -7.86
CA ASP A 205 -4.02 -7.03 -6.79
C ASP A 205 -3.93 -6.16 -5.53
N ILE A 206 -5.06 -6.04 -4.81
CA ILE A 206 -5.13 -5.45 -3.47
C ILE A 206 -5.91 -6.40 -2.55
N LYS A 207 -5.20 -6.99 -1.59
CA LYS A 207 -5.79 -7.84 -0.55
C LYS A 207 -6.09 -7.05 0.70
N VAL A 208 -7.35 -7.07 1.09
CA VAL A 208 -7.82 -6.58 2.39
C VAL A 208 -8.75 -7.64 2.97
N GLN A 209 -8.39 -8.19 4.13
CA GLN A 209 -9.21 -9.19 4.82
C GLN A 209 -9.62 -8.67 6.19
N GLY A 210 -10.90 -8.86 6.51
CA GLY A 210 -11.50 -8.44 7.76
C GLY A 210 -12.93 -8.95 7.93
N ARG A 211 -13.55 -8.62 9.06
CA ARG A 211 -14.90 -9.05 9.45
C ARG A 211 -15.81 -7.88 9.82
#